data_AF-A0ABD6CLN2-F1
#
_entry.id   AF-A0ABD6CLN2-F1
#
_cell.length_a   1.000
_cell.length_b   1.000
_cell.length_c   1.000
_cell.angle_alpha   90.00
_cell.angle_beta   90.00
_cell.angle_gamma   90.00
#
_symmetry.space_group_name_H-M   'P 1'
#
loop_
_entity.id
_entity.type
_entity.pdbx_description
1 polymer ?
#
loop_
_entity_poly.entity_id
_entity_poly.type
_entity_poly.pdbx_seq_one_letter_code
_entity_poly.pdbx_strand_id
1 'polypeptide(L)' 'MNVRRQLYLAAMIGGSISYIFNVLAFTGEFNVIRWSVFMILFLLVFVGFEKLIAWTEQSASE' A
#
# COMPACT_ATOMS: atom_id res chain seq x y z
N MET A 1 -6.41 5.90 20.12
CA MET A 1 -5.68 5.95 18.82
C MET A 1 -6.36 5.01 17.85
N ASN A 2 -6.58 5.41 16.59
CA ASN A 2 -7.27 4.56 15.61
C ASN A 2 -6.25 3.66 14.90
N VAL A 3 -6.11 2.41 15.36
CA VAL A 3 -5.11 1.43 14.90
C VAL A 3 -5.18 1.24 13.38
N ARG A 4 -6.39 1.21 12.82
CA ARG A 4 -6.60 1.09 11.37
C ARG A 4 -5.93 2.24 10.62
N ARG A 5 -6.15 3.48 11.05
CA ARG A 5 -5.49 4.67 10.46
C ARG A 5 -3.96 4.58 10.52
N GLN A 6 -3.42 4.03 11.61
CA GLN A 6 -1.98 3.87 11.77
C GLN A 6 -1.41 2.83 10.80
N LEU A 7 -2.11 1.72 10.56
CA LEU A 7 -1.71 0.72 9.57
C LEU A 7 -1.75 1.27 8.14
N TYR A 8 -2.77 2.06 7.80
CA TYR A 8 -2.84 2.73 6.49
C TYR A 8 -1.67 3.70 6.28
N LEU A 9 -1.31 4.49 7.31
CA LEU A 9 -0.14 5.37 7.25
C LEU A 9 1.16 4.59 7.12
N ALA A 10 1.33 3.51 7.88
CA ALA A 10 2.51 2.65 7.81
C ALA A 10 2.65 2.02 6.41
N ALA A 11 1.56 1.51 5.84
CA ALA A 11 1.54 0.95 4.49
C ALA A 11 1.89 2.01 3.43
N MET A 12 1.33 3.21 3.55
CA MET A 12 1.62 4.33 2.64
C MET A 12 3.11 4.71 2.68
N ILE A 13 3.68 4.85 3.88
CA ILE A 13 5.09 5.20 4.07
C ILE A 13 5.99 4.08 3.53
N GLY A 14 5.73 2.83 3.94
CA GLY A 14 6.51 1.67 3.52
C GLY A 14 6.48 1.47 2.00
N GLY A 15 5.30 1.53 1.39
CA GLY A 15 5.14 1.43 -0.06
C GLY A 15 5.84 2.57 -0.81
N SER A 16 5.73 3.80 -0.31
CA SER A 16 6.40 4.97 -0.91
C SER A 16 7.92 4.82 -0.89
N ILE A 17 8.49 4.47 0.27
CA ILE A 17 9.93 4.27 0.44
C ILE A 17 10.40 3.15 -0.48
N SER A 18 9.73 1.99 -0.47
CA SER A 18 10.08 0.86 -1.34
C SER A 18 10.14 1.26 -2.82
N TYR A 19 9.12 1.97 -3.31
CA TYR A 19 9.10 2.43 -4.70
C TYR A 19 10.25 3.41 -5.01
N ILE A 20 10.45 4.43 -4.16
CA ILE A 20 11.49 5.44 -4.38
C ILE A 20 12.86 4.80 -4.44
N PHE A 21 13.19 3.93 -3.48
CA PHE A 21 14.47 3.21 -3.46
C PHE A 21 14.65 2.36 -4.70
N ASN A 22 13.62 1.61 -5.10
CA ASN A 22 13.68 0.74 -6.27
C ASN A 22 13.91 1.53 -7.57
N VAL A 23 13.14 2.60 -7.79
CA VAL A 23 13.27 3.43 -9.00
C VAL A 23 14.61 4.15 -9.03
N LEU A 24 15.07 4.72 -7.91
CA LEU A 24 16.37 5.37 -7.84
C LEU A 24 17.51 4.37 -8.11
N ALA A 25 17.42 3.13 -7.60
CA ALA A 25 18.43 2.11 -7.82
C ALA A 25 18.56 1.69 -9.30
N PHE A 26 17.45 1.61 -10.03
CA PHE A 26 17.46 1.10 -11.41
C PHE A 26 17.50 2.19 -12.48
N THR A 27 17.00 3.40 -12.19
CA THR A 27 16.86 4.46 -13.19
C THR A 27 17.57 5.76 -12.81
N GLY A 28 17.87 5.97 -11.52
CA GLY A 28 18.48 7.21 -11.02
C GLY A 28 17.54 8.44 -11.03
N GLU A 29 16.32 8.33 -11.55
CA GLU A 29 15.41 9.45 -11.72
C GLU A 29 14.08 9.21 -10.99
N PHE A 30 13.67 10.19 -10.17
CA PHE A 30 12.36 10.15 -9.51
C PHE A 30 11.33 10.98 -10.28
N ASN A 31 10.23 10.32 -10.68
CA ASN A 31 9.09 10.97 -11.32
C ASN A 31 7.85 10.91 -10.41
N VAL A 32 7.38 12.08 -9.98
CA VAL A 32 6.24 12.22 -9.05
C VAL A 32 4.94 11.66 -9.63
N ILE A 33 4.69 11.83 -10.93
CA ILE A 33 3.46 11.33 -11.57
C ILE A 33 3.44 9.80 -11.53
N ARG A 34 4.56 9.16 -11.91
CA ARG A 34 4.67 7.69 -11.86
C ARG A 34 4.53 7.15 -10.43
N TRP A 35 5.15 7.82 -9.47
CA TRP A 35 4.99 7.49 -8.04
C TRP A 35 3.53 7.63 -7.59
N SER A 36 2.83 8.71 -7.95
CA SER A 36 1.42 8.90 -7.59
C SER A 36 0.53 7.80 -8.17
N VAL A 37 0.74 7.39 -9.43
CA VAL A 37 0.01 6.27 -10.04
C VAL A 37 0.29 4.97 -9.28
N PHE A 38 1.56 4.69 -8.96
CA PHE A 38 1.93 3.56 -8.12
C PHE A 38 1.20 3.60 -6.77
N MET A 39 1.18 4.75 -6.08
CA MET A 39 0.55 4.88 -4.77
C MET A 39 -0.96 4.65 -4.82
N ILE A 40 -1.64 5.17 -5.85
CA ILE A 40 -3.09 4.94 -6.04
C ILE A 40 -3.35 3.44 -6.24
N LEU A 41 -2.60 2.79 -7.11
CA LEU A 41 -2.74 1.35 -7.37
C LEU A 41 -2.42 0.51 -6.14
N PHE A 42 -1.33 0.84 -5.44
CA PHE A 42 -0.90 0.18 -4.22
C PHE A 42 -1.98 0.27 -3.14
N LEU A 43 -2.53 1.46 -2.89
CA LEU A 43 -3.58 1.64 -1.88
C LEU A 43 -4.88 0.94 -2.27
N LEU A 44 -5.25 0.93 -3.56
CA LEU A 44 -6.42 0.21 -4.04
C LEU A 44 -6.27 -1.30 -3.77
N VAL A 45 -5.11 -1.88 -4.12
CA VAL A 45 -4.79 -3.28 -3.83
C VAL A 45 -4.80 -3.54 -2.33
N PHE A 46 -4.20 -2.65 -1.53
CA PHE A 46 -4.17 -2.76 -0.08
C PHE A 46 -5.57 -2.82 0.54
N VAL A 47 -6.48 -1.92 0.13
CA VAL A 47 -7.90 -1.94 0.54
C VAL A 47 -8.58 -3.24 0.09
N GLY A 48 -8.27 -3.72 -1.12
CA GLY A 48 -8.75 -4.99 -1.63
C GLY A 48 -8.37 -6.17 -0.73
N PHE A 49 -7.09 -6.26 -0.36
CA PHE A 49 -6.61 -7.27 0.58
C PHE A 49 -7.26 -7.17 1.96
N GLU A 50 -7.45 -5.95 2.49
CA GLU A 50 -8.14 -5.77 3.76
C GLU A 50 -9.57 -6.36 3.73
N LYS A 51 -10.31 -6.11 2.64
CA LYS A 51 -11.66 -6.68 2.45
C LYS A 51 -11.63 -8.19 2.28
N LEU A 52 -10.65 -8.73 1.55
CA LEU A 52 -10.51 -10.17 1.38
C LEU A 52 -10.22 -10.87 2.72
N ILE A 53 -9.31 -10.33 3.53
CA ILE A 53 -9.00 -10.87 4.86
C ILE A 53 -10.26 -10.86 5.73
N ALA A 54 -10.98 -9.72 5.79
CA ALA A 54 -12.22 -9.62 6.56
C ALA A 54 -13.28 -10.64 6.10
N TRP A 55 -13.39 -10.89 4.79
CA TRP A 55 -14.28 -11.92 4.25
C TRP A 55 -13.86 -13.34 4.65
N THR A 56 -12.56 -13.64 4.62
CA THR A 56 -12.05 -14.95 5.06
C THR A 56 -12.26 -15.18 6.57
N GLU A 57 -12.09 -14.16 7.39
CA GLU A 57 -12.32 -14.24 8.84
C GLU A 57 -13.79 -14.48 9.16
N GLN A 58 -14.72 -13.82 8.45
CA GLN A 58 -16.15 -14.05 8.61
C GLN A 58 -16.54 -15.49 8.21
N SER A 59 -16.04 -15.96 7.06
CA SER A 59 -16.36 -17.30 6.54
C SER A 59 -15.78 -18.44 7.39
N ALA A 60 -14.72 -18.18 8.16
CA ALA A 60 -14.11 -19.17 9.06
C ALA A 60 -14.81 -19.26 10.43
N SER A 61 -15.75 -18.35 10.72
CA SER A 61 -16.51 -18.29 11.97
C SER A 61 -17.92 -18.92 11.88
N GLU A 62 -18.34 -19.33 10.67
CA GLU A 62 -19.51 -20.18 10.39
C GLU A 62 -19.11 -21.66 10.34
#